data_AF-A0AA36CZH0-F1
#
_entry.id   AF-A0AA36CZH0-F1
#
_cell.length_a   1.000
_cell.length_b   1.000
_cell.length_c   1.000
_cell.angle_alpha   90.00
_cell.angle_beta   90.00
_cell.angle_gamma   90.00
#
_symmetry.space_group_name_H-M   'P 1'
#
loop_
_entity.id
_entity.type
_entity.pdbx_description
1 polymer ?
#
loop_
_entity_poly.entity_id
_entity_poly.type
_entity_poly.pdbx_seq_one_letter_code
_entity_poly.pdbx_strand_id
1 'polypeptide(L)'
;MGMLAQAYPDDAERGSAMGIALGGLALGVLVGPPYGGVLYEWAGKPLPFILLALLTLFDGSLQFMVLQPKIDRGEPEGSSMKQLAKDPYIIVAAV
;
A
#
# COMPACT_ATOMS: atom_id res chain seq x y z
N MET A 1 3.93 -0.96 2.64
CA MET A 1 4.72 -0.55 3.82
C MET A 1 6.03 -1.30 3.93
N GLY A 2 6.04 -2.63 3.90
CA GLY A 2 7.30 -3.42 3.93
C GLY A 2 8.32 -2.99 2.88
N MET A 3 7.89 -2.78 1.63
CA MET A 3 8.79 -2.35 0.54
C MET A 3 9.41 -0.95 0.76
N LEU A 4 8.66 0.01 1.33
CA LEU A 4 9.21 1.34 1.65
C LEU A 4 10.16 1.26 2.85
N ALA A 5 9.83 0.44 3.85
CA ALA A 5 10.69 0.23 5.01
C ALA A 5 12.01 -0.47 4.63
N GLN A 6 11.97 -1.38 3.66
CA GLN A 6 13.17 -2.02 3.10
C GLN A 6 13.98 -1.04 2.23
N ALA A 7 13.32 -0.15 1.48
CA ALA A 7 14.00 0.83 0.62
C ALA A 7 14.65 1.99 1.41
N TYR A 8 14.09 2.38 2.55
CA TYR A 8 14.58 3.46 3.41
C TYR A 8 14.99 2.92 4.79
N PRO A 9 16.26 2.52 4.98
CA PRO A 9 16.75 1.97 6.25
C PRO A 9 16.89 3.04 7.35
N ASP A 10 17.12 4.31 6.99
CA ASP A 10 17.18 5.40 7.96
C ASP A 10 15.79 5.77 8.49
N ASP A 11 15.66 5.89 9.81
CA ASP A 11 14.37 6.09 10.48
C ASP A 11 13.73 7.44 10.13
N ALA A 12 14.53 8.49 9.95
CA ALA A 12 14.01 9.82 9.63
C ALA A 12 13.53 9.90 8.18
N GLU A 13 14.31 9.36 7.24
CA GLU A 13 13.91 9.29 5.84
C GLU A 13 12.70 8.38 5.63
N ARG A 14 12.66 7.23 6.33
CA ARG A 14 11.53 6.30 6.29
C ARG A 14 10.25 6.96 6.77
N GLY A 15 10.29 7.72 7.86
CA GLY A 15 9.14 8.45 8.37
C GLY A 15 8.55 9.42 7.33
N SER A 16 9.41 10.17 6.65
CA SER A 16 9.00 11.10 5.59
C SER A 16 8.41 10.37 4.38
N ALA A 17 9.07 9.32 3.90
CA ALA A 17 8.60 8.52 2.77
C ALA A 17 7.24 7.84 3.06
N MET A 18 7.09 7.27 4.27
CA MET A 18 5.82 6.71 4.72
C MET A 18 4.74 7.80 4.85
N GLY A 19 5.10 8.98 5.33
CA GLY A 19 4.19 10.13 5.43
C GLY A 19 3.63 10.55 4.07
N ILE A 20 4.48 10.63 3.03
CA ILE A 20 4.04 10.92 1.67
C ILE A 20 3.12 9.82 1.12
N ALA A 21 3.50 8.55 1.30
CA ALA A 21 2.70 7.43 0.83
C ALA A 21 1.32 7.35 1.52
N LEU A 22 1.29 7.52 2.84
CA LEU A 22 0.05 7.56 3.63
C LEU A 22 -0.80 8.77 3.30
N GLY A 23 -0.18 9.94 3.12
CA GLY A 23 -0.87 11.16 2.71
C GLY A 23 -1.57 10.98 1.35
N GLY A 24 -0.87 10.41 0.37
CA GLY A 24 -1.45 10.08 -0.93
C GLY A 24 -2.63 9.11 -0.84
N LEU A 25 -2.51 8.07 0.00
CA LEU A 25 -3.60 7.12 0.25
C LEU A 25 -4.82 7.81 0.88
N ALA A 26 -4.61 8.65 1.89
CA ALA A 26 -5.68 9.39 2.55
C ALA A 26 -6.40 10.33 1.57
N LEU A 27 -5.67 11.03 0.72
CA LEU A 27 -6.24 11.85 -0.34
C LEU A 27 -7.08 11.03 -1.32
N GLY A 28 -6.58 9.86 -1.73
CA GLY A 28 -7.31 8.95 -2.61
C GLY A 28 -8.63 8.46 -1.98
N VAL A 29 -8.61 8.11 -0.69
CA VAL A 29 -9.82 7.71 0.05
C VAL A 29 -10.82 8.86 0.18
N LEU A 30 -10.35 10.09 0.35
CA LEU A 30 -11.20 11.27 0.47
C LEU A 30 -11.86 11.66 -0.86
N VAL A 31 -11.08 11.70 -1.94
CA VAL A 31 -11.53 12.19 -3.26
C VAL A 31 -12.22 11.09 -4.08
N GLY A 32 -11.90 9.83 -3.84
CA GLY A 32 -12.41 8.68 -4.59
C GLY A 32 -13.95 8.58 -4.61
N PRO A 33 -14.64 8.57 -3.46
CA PRO A 33 -16.10 8.42 -3.43
C PRO A 33 -16.86 9.58 -4.10
N PRO A 34 -16.54 10.87 -3.85
CA PRO A 34 -17.16 11.98 -4.58
C PRO A 34 -16.93 11.90 -6.09
N TYR A 35 -15.70 11.62 -6.53
CA TYR A 35 -15.36 11.52 -7.95
C TYR A 35 -16.08 10.36 -8.64
N GLY A 36 -16.10 9.18 -8.00
CA GLY A 36 -16.82 8.00 -8.49
C GLY A 36 -18.34 8.21 -8.55
N GLY A 37 -18.91 8.94 -7.58
CA GLY A 37 -20.32 9.32 -7.57
C GLY A 37 -20.70 10.23 -8.73
N VAL A 38 -19.94 11.31 -8.97
CA VAL A 38 -20.20 12.22 -10.09
C VAL A 38 -20.06 11.50 -11.45
N LEU A 39 -19.03 10.67 -11.61
CA LEU A 39 -18.84 9.86 -12.82
C LEU A 39 -20.00 8.87 -13.05
N TYR A 40 -20.48 8.25 -11.97
CA TYR A 40 -21.63 7.34 -12.02
C TYR A 40 -22.89 8.07 -12.49
N GLU A 41 -23.15 9.27 -11.99
CA GLU A 41 -24.33 10.05 -12.37
C GLU A 41 -24.27 10.54 -13.82
N TRP A 42 -23.10 10.94 -14.32
CA TRP A 42 -22.96 11.53 -15.65
C TRP A 42 -22.87 10.51 -16.78
N ALA A 43 -22.24 9.35 -16.56
CA ALA A 43 -21.94 8.37 -17.61
C ALA A 43 -22.35 6.94 -17.26
N GLY A 44 -23.02 6.75 -16.12
CA GLY A 44 -23.58 5.48 -15.69
C GLY A 44 -22.62 4.55 -14.94
N LYS A 45 -23.17 3.42 -14.51
CA LYS A 45 -22.51 2.42 -13.67
C LYS A 45 -21.14 1.90 -14.14
N PRO A 46 -20.90 1.60 -15.42
CA PRO A 46 -19.67 0.92 -15.81
C PRO A 46 -18.44 1.83 -15.81
N LEU A 47 -18.61 3.15 -15.97
CA LEU A 47 -17.48 4.05 -16.22
C LEU A 47 -16.48 4.13 -15.05
N PRO A 48 -16.90 4.29 -13.77
CA PRO A 48 -15.96 4.31 -12.65
C PRO A 48 -15.10 3.05 -12.58
N PHE A 49 -15.68 1.89 -12.88
CA PHE A 49 -14.95 0.61 -12.84
C PHE A 49 -13.94 0.47 -13.98
N ILE A 50 -14.28 0.90 -15.19
CA ILE A 50 -13.36 0.87 -16.33
C ILE A 50 -12.17 1.80 -16.07
N LEU A 51 -12.42 3.00 -15.55
CA LEU A 51 -11.35 3.94 -15.19
C LEU A 51 -10.43 3.37 -14.11
N LEU A 52 -11.01 2.76 -13.07
CA LEU A 52 -10.21 2.07 -12.04
C LEU A 52 -9.39 0.93 -12.63
N ALA A 53 -9.99 0.09 -13.49
CA ALA A 53 -9.29 -1.02 -14.12
C ALA A 53 -8.11 -0.54 -14.98
N LEU A 54 -8.30 0.50 -15.80
CA LEU A 54 -7.23 1.08 -16.61
C LEU A 54 -6.12 1.69 -15.75
N LEU A 55 -6.49 2.41 -14.69
CA LEU A 55 -5.53 3.02 -13.76
C LEU A 55 -4.72 1.96 -13.01
N THR A 56 -5.37 0.90 -12.53
CA THR A 56 -4.69 -0.23 -11.88
C THR A 56 -3.81 -1.02 -12.83
N LEU A 57 -4.23 -1.23 -14.09
CA LEU A 57 -3.39 -1.89 -15.09
C LEU A 57 -2.14 -1.06 -15.40
N PHE A 58 -2.31 0.26 -15.57
CA PHE A 58 -1.20 1.16 -15.79
C PHE A 58 -0.22 1.18 -14.61
N ASP A 59 -0.73 1.35 -13.38
CA ASP A 59 0.09 1.33 -12.16
C ASP A 59 0.82 -0.02 -12.00
N GLY A 60 0.14 -1.14 -12.21
CA GLY A 60 0.76 -2.47 -12.16
C GLY A 60 1.87 -2.64 -13.20
N SER A 61 1.69 -2.10 -14.41
CA SER A 61 2.75 -2.13 -15.45
C SER A 61 3.96 -1.29 -15.06
N LEU A 62 3.75 -0.10 -14.47
CA LEU A 62 4.83 0.73 -13.95
C LEU A 62 5.57 0.03 -12.82
N GLN A 63 4.85 -0.57 -11.88
CA GLN A 63 5.45 -1.37 -10.80
C GLN A 63 6.29 -2.50 -11.36
N PHE A 64 5.83 -3.22 -12.40
CA PHE A 64 6.59 -4.30 -13.02
C PHE A 64 7.89 -3.81 -13.66
N MET A 65 7.87 -2.64 -14.31
CA MET A 65 9.05 -2.04 -14.92
C MET A 65 10.05 -1.52 -13.88
N VAL A 66 9.56 -0.91 -12.78
CA VAL A 66 10.40 -0.24 -11.78
C VAL A 66 10.94 -1.21 -10.72
N LEU A 67 10.09 -2.06 -10.14
CA LEU A 67 10.50 -2.89 -9.00
C LEU A 67 11.36 -4.09 -9.39
N GLN A 68 11.45 -4.45 -10.68
CA GLN A 68 12.17 -5.62 -11.21
C GLN A 68 12.29 -6.76 -10.19
N PRO A 69 11.28 -7.63 -10.05
CA PRO A 69 11.16 -8.54 -8.91
C PRO A 69 12.42 -9.41 -8.77
N LYS A 70 13.30 -9.00 -7.85
CA LYS A 70 14.43 -9.80 -7.40
C LYS A 70 13.92 -10.60 -6.21
N ILE A 71 13.91 -11.92 -6.35
CA ILE A 71 13.62 -12.82 -5.24
C ILE A 71 14.85 -12.78 -4.34
N ASP A 72 14.86 -11.86 -3.39
CA ASP A 72 15.84 -11.87 -2.32
C ASP A 72 15.43 -12.97 -1.33
N ARG A 73 16.21 -14.05 -1.29
CA ARG A 73 16.02 -15.17 -0.35
C ARG A 73 16.78 -14.94 0.97
N GLY A 74 17.33 -13.74 1.17
CA GLY A 74 18.20 -13.40 2.30
C GLY A 74 17.51 -12.81 3.53
N GLU A 75 16.17 -12.90 3.65
CA GLU A 75 15.51 -12.53 4.92
C GLU A 75 15.74 -13.65 5.96
N PRO A 76 16.21 -13.33 7.19
CA PRO A 76 16.24 -14.30 8.27
C PRO A 76 14.83 -14.88 8.45
N GLU A 77 14.71 -16.20 8.68
CA GLU A 77 13.42 -16.82 8.99
C GLU A 77 12.75 -16.02 10.11
N GLY A 78 11.71 -15.26 9.73
CA GLY A 78 10.97 -14.44 10.69
C GLY A 78 10.41 -15.32 11.79
N SER A 79 10.37 -14.80 13.02
CA SER A 79 9.74 -15.46 14.17
C SER A 79 8.35 -15.99 13.76
N SER A 80 8.06 -17.24 14.10
CA SER A 80 6.81 -17.88 13.69
C SER A 80 5.62 -17.03 14.15
N MET A 81 4.59 -16.85 13.32
CA MET A 81 3.37 -16.09 13.67
C MET A 81 2.75 -16.56 15.01
N LYS A 82 2.92 -17.86 15.34
CA LYS A 82 2.49 -18.45 16.62
C LYS A 82 3.30 -17.98 17.82
N GLN A 83 4.58 -17.64 17.63
CA GLN A 83 5.45 -17.09 18.66
C GLN A 83 5.11 -15.62 18.93
N LEU A 84 4.92 -14.82 17.87
CA LEU A 84 4.54 -13.41 18.00
C LEU A 84 3.17 -13.24 18.68
N ALA A 85 2.18 -14.06 18.30
CA ALA A 85 0.85 -14.03 18.92
C ALA A 85 0.84 -14.46 20.40
N LYS A 86 1.88 -15.15 20.88
CA LYS A 86 2.06 -15.56 22.28
C LYS A 86 2.97 -14.62 23.06
N ASP A 87 3.55 -13.62 22.41
CA ASP A 87 4.45 -12.68 23.06
C ASP A 87 3.65 -11.74 23.99
N PRO A 88 3.90 -11.77 25.32
CA PRO A 88 3.18 -10.95 26.28
C PRO A 88 3.32 -9.44 26.00
N TYR A 89 4.46 -8.99 25.48
CA TYR A 89 4.69 -7.58 25.17
C TYR A 89 3.89 -7.15 23.94
N ILE A 90 3.78 -8.01 22.93
CA ILE A 90 2.93 -7.75 21.76
C ILE A 90 1.46 -7.72 22.16
N ILE A 91 1.01 -8.67 23.01
CA ILE A 91 -0.38 -8.72 23.48
C ILE A 91 -0.75 -7.44 24.23
N VAL A 92 0.14 -6.91 25.07
CA VAL A 92 -0.12 -5.68 25.82
C VAL A 92 -0.10 -4.44 24.91
N ALA A 93 0.77 -4.40 23.89
CA ALA A 93 0.88 -3.27 22.97
C ALA A 93 -0.17 -3.25 21.85
N ALA A 94 -0.82 -4.39 21.56
CA ALA A 94 -1.85 -4.52 20.53
C ALA A 94 -3.26 -4.09 20.98
N VAL A 95 -3.42 -3.71 22.26
CA VAL A 95 -4.68 -3.22 22.85
C VAL A 95 -4.82 -1.72 22.69
#